data_AF-A0A8J5XLQ3-F1
#
_entry.id   AF-A0A8J5XLQ3-F1
#
_cell.length_a   1.000
_cell.length_b   1.000
_cell.length_c   1.000
_cell.angle_alpha   90.00
_cell.angle_beta   90.00
_cell.angle_gamma   90.00
#
_symmetry.space_group_name_H-M   'P 1'
#
loop_
_entity.id
_entity.type
_entity.pdbx_description
1 polymer ?
#
loop_
_entity_poly.entity_id
_entity_poly.type
_entity_poly.pdbx_seq_one_letter_code
_entity_poly.pdbx_strand_id
1 'polypeptide(L)'
;MQGGLAARPTSEKVAAWFDSGSAFLLPRRRCTGVPTKRTLGRLAIGYALDGEILYKRRKDRVLLRCVDAFEAKKILEEVHEGVCGMHANSFTMARQIMRFGYYWSTMEGDCIRYAKKCHKCQIYGDKIHVPPSPLHVMTSP
;
A
#
# COMPACT_ATOMS: atom_id res chain seq x y z
N MET A 1 14.71 4.80 26.38
CA MET A 1 14.46 3.83 25.30
C MET A 1 15.58 3.99 24.27
N GLN A 2 16.45 2.98 24.14
CA GLN A 2 17.64 3.03 23.29
C GLN A 2 17.23 2.92 21.82
N GLY A 3 17.56 3.94 21.03
CA GLY A 3 17.39 3.94 19.58
C GLY A 3 18.45 3.04 18.94
N GLY A 4 18.09 1.79 18.69
CA GLY A 4 18.89 0.91 17.84
C GLY A 4 18.95 1.50 16.43
N LEU A 5 20.16 1.76 15.93
CA LEU A 5 20.35 2.22 14.56
C LEU A 5 19.92 1.10 13.59
N ALA A 6 18.72 1.22 13.01
CA ALA A 6 18.31 0.35 11.92
C ALA A 6 19.36 0.39 10.80
N ALA A 7 19.98 -0.76 10.54
CA ALA A 7 21.10 -0.90 9.63
C ALA A 7 20.69 -0.55 8.19
N ARG A 8 21.63 -0.08 7.38
CA ARG A 8 21.37 0.06 5.95
C ARG A 8 21.30 -1.34 5.33
N PRO A 9 20.23 -1.69 4.59
CA PRO A 9 20.18 -2.96 3.89
C PRO A 9 21.25 -3.00 2.80
N THR A 10 21.77 -4.21 2.53
CA THR A 10 22.59 -4.43 1.34
C THR A 10 21.75 -4.20 0.08
N SER A 11 22.40 -3.77 -1.00
CA SER A 11 21.75 -3.61 -2.30
C SER A 11 21.03 -4.91 -2.70
N GLU A 12 21.65 -6.06 -2.43
CA GLU A 12 21.13 -7.40 -2.71
C GLU A 12 19.84 -7.73 -1.93
N LYS A 13 19.76 -7.44 -0.63
CA LYS A 13 18.51 -7.62 0.15
C LYS A 13 17.37 -6.76 -0.40
N VAL A 14 17.67 -5.54 -0.87
CA VAL A 14 16.66 -4.67 -1.50
C VAL A 14 16.23 -5.23 -2.86
N ALA A 15 17.15 -5.75 -3.68
CA ALA A 15 16.81 -6.40 -4.94
C ALA A 15 15.98 -7.67 -4.73
N ALA A 16 16.40 -8.54 -3.81
CA ALA A 16 15.67 -9.75 -3.48
C ALA A 16 14.23 -9.47 -3.05
N TRP A 17 13.98 -8.39 -2.30
CA TRP A 17 12.61 -7.97 -1.95
C TRP A 17 11.80 -7.44 -3.16
N PHE A 18 12.45 -6.77 -4.12
CA PHE A 18 11.79 -6.38 -5.37
C PHE A 18 11.46 -7.60 -6.24
N ASP A 19 12.34 -8.61 -6.23
CA ASP A 19 12.23 -9.83 -7.05
C ASP A 19 11.35 -10.91 -6.40
N SER A 20 11.16 -10.90 -5.07
CA SER A 20 10.38 -11.88 -4.30
C SER A 20 8.86 -11.78 -4.52
N GLY A 21 8.43 -11.19 -5.63
CA GLY A 21 7.06 -11.29 -6.08
C GLY A 21 6.10 -10.29 -5.45
N SER A 22 6.54 -9.07 -5.07
CA SER A 22 5.62 -7.90 -4.91
C SER A 22 4.91 -7.50 -6.23
N ALA A 23 4.90 -8.38 -7.24
CA ALA A 23 4.29 -8.20 -8.54
C ALA A 23 2.97 -8.99 -8.60
N PHE A 24 1.94 -8.55 -7.85
CA PHE A 24 0.59 -9.07 -8.09
C PHE A 24 -0.06 -8.34 -9.28
N LEU A 25 0.32 -8.82 -10.47
CA LEU A 25 -0.16 -8.44 -11.81
C LEU A 25 0.19 -7.00 -12.24
N LEU A 26 0.85 -6.86 -13.39
CA LEU A 26 1.21 -5.56 -13.98
C LEU A 26 -0.03 -4.82 -14.54
N PRO A 27 0.03 -3.48 -14.68
CA PRO A 27 0.46 -2.91 -15.95
C PRO A 27 1.54 -1.82 -15.83
N ARG A 28 2.57 -1.98 -16.67
CA ARG A 28 3.47 -0.97 -17.26
C ARG A 28 3.86 0.24 -16.38
N ARG A 29 4.96 0.07 -15.63
CA ARG A 29 6.11 0.97 -15.81
C ARG A 29 7.33 0.13 -16.19
N ARG A 30 7.87 0.43 -17.36
CA ARG A 30 8.97 -0.28 -18.01
C ARG A 30 10.28 0.14 -17.33
N CYS A 31 10.79 -0.67 -16.41
CA CYS A 31 12.23 -0.76 -16.18
C CYS A 31 12.67 -2.09 -16.79
N THR A 32 12.86 -2.14 -18.11
CA THR A 32 13.39 -3.30 -18.85
C THR A 32 14.90 -3.40 -18.69
N GLY A 33 15.37 -3.39 -17.45
CA GLY A 33 16.79 -3.53 -17.16
C GLY A 33 16.96 -3.89 -15.69
N VAL A 34 17.72 -4.96 -15.44
CA VAL A 34 18.20 -5.31 -14.10
C VAL A 34 18.78 -4.04 -13.46
N PRO A 35 18.30 -3.61 -12.29
CA PRO A 35 18.84 -2.43 -11.63
C PRO A 35 20.35 -2.59 -11.44
N THR A 36 21.15 -1.71 -12.06
CA THR A 36 22.61 -1.77 -11.87
C THR A 36 22.95 -1.59 -10.39
N LYS A 37 24.09 -2.13 -9.94
CA LYS A 37 24.57 -2.01 -8.55
C LYS A 37 24.54 -0.57 -8.02
N ARG A 38 24.82 0.42 -8.90
CA ARG A 38 24.74 1.86 -8.59
C ARG A 38 23.30 2.34 -8.36
N THR A 39 22.36 1.93 -9.22
CA THR A 39 20.93 2.26 -9.07
C THR A 39 20.36 1.65 -7.80
N LEU A 40 20.71 0.40 -7.51
CA LEU A 40 20.27 -0.33 -6.33
C LEU A 40 20.82 0.27 -5.04
N GLY A 41 22.08 0.72 -5.04
CA GLY A 41 22.67 1.48 -3.94
C GLY A 41 21.92 2.79 -3.65
N ARG A 42 21.50 3.52 -4.69
CA ARG A 42 20.68 4.74 -4.53
C ARG A 42 19.30 4.42 -3.96
N LEU A 43 18.67 3.33 -4.39
CA LEU A 43 17.37 2.89 -3.88
C LEU A 43 17.46 2.47 -2.41
N ALA A 44 18.52 1.74 -2.03
CA ALA A 44 18.74 1.24 -0.68
C ALA A 44 18.81 2.35 0.39
N ILE A 45 19.18 3.58 0.03
CA ILE A 45 19.15 4.74 0.94
C ILE A 45 17.73 4.96 1.50
N GLY A 46 16.72 4.70 0.67
CA GLY A 46 15.31 4.82 1.05
C GLY A 46 14.78 3.65 1.86
N TYR A 47 15.62 2.71 2.30
CA TYR A 47 15.23 1.57 3.10
C TYR A 47 16.11 1.42 4.36
N ALA A 48 15.58 0.70 5.34
CA ALA A 48 16.27 0.29 6.55
C ALA A 48 16.03 -1.22 6.76
N LEU A 49 16.98 -1.90 7.39
CA LEU A 49 16.85 -3.30 7.77
C LEU A 49 16.93 -3.41 9.29
N ASP A 50 15.97 -4.09 9.88
CA ASP A 50 15.98 -4.46 11.29
C ASP A 50 15.74 -5.96 11.40
N GLY A 51 16.78 -6.69 11.79
CA GLY A 51 16.84 -8.15 11.65
C GLY A 51 16.62 -8.61 10.19
N GLU A 52 15.57 -9.38 9.97
CA GLU A 52 15.15 -9.87 8.64
C GLU A 52 14.03 -9.02 8.01
N ILE A 53 13.58 -7.97 8.69
CA ILE A 53 12.47 -7.14 8.24
C ILE A 53 13.00 -5.90 7.53
N LEU A 54 12.59 -5.73 6.27
CA LEU A 54 12.88 -4.55 5.48
C LEU A 54 11.84 -3.46 5.78
N TYR A 55 12.31 -2.21 5.86
CA TYR A 55 11.47 -1.03 6.06
C TYR A 55 11.71 0.01 5.00
N LYS A 56 10.64 0.63 4.50
CA LYS A 56 10.70 1.83 3.66
C LYS A 56 10.81 3.08 4.52
N ARG A 57 11.82 3.91 4.27
CA ARG A 57 11.96 5.24 4.87
C ARG A 57 11.10 6.25 4.12
N ARG A 58 10.21 6.92 4.84
CA ARG A 58 9.50 8.10 4.35
C ARG A 58 10.27 9.38 4.69
N LYS A 59 9.88 10.49 4.04
CA LYS A 59 10.49 11.82 4.26
C LYS A 59 10.26 12.36 5.68
N ASP A 60 9.15 11.98 6.30
CA ASP A 60 8.76 12.30 7.68
C ASP A 60 9.48 11.43 8.73
N ARG A 61 10.51 10.66 8.31
CA ARG A 61 11.28 9.70 9.14
C ARG A 61 10.47 8.51 9.67
N VAL A 62 9.23 8.33 9.23
CA VAL A 62 8.45 7.13 9.54
C VAL A 62 8.99 5.94 8.74
N LEU A 63 9.10 4.79 9.41
CA LEU A 63 9.46 3.52 8.81
C LEU A 63 8.19 2.69 8.56
N LEU A 64 8.01 2.26 7.32
CA LEU A 64 6.91 1.36 6.94
C LEU A 64 7.48 -0.04 6.70
N ARG A 65 6.93 -1.06 7.35
CA ARG A 65 7.31 -2.46 7.13
C ARG A 65 6.99 -2.87 5.71
N CYS A 66 8.01 -3.32 5.00
CA CYS A 66 7.85 -3.97 3.71
C CYS A 66 7.21 -5.34 3.91
N VAL A 67 6.15 -5.60 3.15
CA VAL A 67 5.42 -6.87 3.18
C VAL A 67 5.58 -7.59 1.84
N ASP A 68 5.42 -8.91 1.85
CA ASP A 68 5.37 -9.71 0.62
C ASP A 68 3.97 -9.65 -0.02
N ALA A 69 3.81 -10.28 -1.19
CA ALA A 69 2.53 -10.26 -1.90
C ALA A 69 1.41 -11.05 -1.21
N PHE A 70 1.74 -12.09 -0.45
CA PHE A 70 0.75 -12.86 0.29
C PHE A 70 0.19 -12.05 1.45
N GLU A 71 1.07 -11.40 2.21
CA GLU A 71 0.69 -10.44 3.25
C GLU A 71 -0.07 -9.25 2.67
N ALA A 72 0.40 -8.68 1.56
CA ALA A 72 -0.26 -7.55 0.89
C ALA A 72 -1.70 -7.87 0.49
N LYS A 73 -1.95 -9.09 -0.04
CA LYS A 73 -3.30 -9.53 -0.39
C LYS A 73 -4.21 -9.59 0.84
N LYS A 74 -3.76 -10.16 1.94
CA LYS A 74 -4.52 -10.21 3.20
C LYS A 74 -4.81 -8.82 3.75
N ILE A 75 -3.84 -7.92 3.70
CA ILE A 75 -4.01 -6.52 4.13
C ILE A 75 -5.06 -5.82 3.26
N LEU A 76 -5.05 -6.03 1.93
CA LEU A 76 -6.06 -5.46 1.04
C LEU A 76 -7.46 -5.98 1.35
N GLU A 77 -7.61 -7.29 1.55
CA GLU A 77 -8.87 -7.92 1.93
C GLU A 77 -9.40 -7.33 3.25
N GLU A 78 -8.57 -7.25 4.29
CA GLU A 78 -8.97 -6.72 5.60
C GLU A 78 -9.33 -5.23 5.55
N VAL A 79 -8.54 -4.41 4.85
CA VAL A 79 -8.80 -2.96 4.75
C VAL A 79 -10.04 -2.67 3.90
N HIS A 80 -10.31 -3.48 2.88
CA HIS A 80 -11.44 -3.26 1.99
C HIS A 80 -12.75 -3.86 2.52
N GLU A 81 -12.69 -5.09 3.04
CA GLU A 81 -13.83 -5.96 3.33
C GLU A 81 -13.88 -6.47 4.77
N GLY A 82 -12.90 -6.13 5.61
CA GLY A 82 -12.87 -6.55 7.02
C GLY A 82 -14.06 -6.02 7.82
N VAL A 83 -14.08 -6.30 9.12
CA VAL A 83 -15.20 -5.92 10.02
C VAL A 83 -15.47 -4.41 10.02
N CYS A 84 -14.42 -3.61 9.76
CA CYS A 84 -14.49 -2.16 9.59
C CYS A 84 -14.19 -1.71 8.13
N GLY A 85 -14.37 -2.61 7.17
CA GLY A 85 -14.13 -2.37 5.74
C GLY A 85 -15.02 -1.24 5.23
N MET A 86 -14.41 -0.13 4.82
CA MET A 86 -15.13 1.08 4.43
C MET A 86 -15.55 1.07 2.95
N HIS A 87 -15.28 -0.01 2.19
CA HIS A 87 -15.37 0.00 0.73
C HIS A 87 -14.72 1.25 0.11
N ALA A 88 -13.64 1.69 0.76
CA ALA A 88 -13.01 2.96 0.45
C ALA A 88 -12.39 2.94 -0.95
N ASN A 89 -12.28 4.12 -1.56
CA ASN A 89 -11.56 4.25 -2.82
C ASN A 89 -10.07 3.85 -2.65
N SER A 90 -9.42 3.54 -3.78
CA SER A 90 -8.05 3.03 -3.80
C SER A 90 -7.02 3.96 -3.13
N PHE A 91 -7.22 5.27 -3.20
CA PHE A 91 -6.33 6.25 -2.57
C PHE A 91 -6.46 6.24 -1.04
N THR A 92 -7.69 6.17 -0.53
CA THR A 92 -7.98 6.07 0.90
C THR A 92 -7.43 4.76 1.47
N MET A 93 -7.57 3.64 0.75
CA MET A 93 -6.99 2.36 1.14
C MET A 93 -5.47 2.44 1.26
N ALA A 94 -4.77 2.93 0.23
CA ALA A 94 -3.31 3.05 0.25
C ALA A 94 -2.84 3.95 1.42
N ARG A 95 -3.54 5.06 1.68
CA ARG A 95 -3.24 5.95 2.81
C ARG A 95 -3.44 5.26 4.15
N GLN A 96 -4.52 4.49 4.31
CA GLN A 96 -4.82 3.74 5.52
C GLN A 96 -3.77 2.64 5.77
N ILE A 97 -3.39 1.90 4.74
CA ILE A 97 -2.35 0.87 4.81
C ILE A 97 -1.00 1.48 5.24
N MET A 98 -0.61 2.61 4.64
CA MET A 98 0.59 3.34 5.06
C MET A 98 0.47 3.84 6.51
N ARG A 99 -0.73 4.24 6.96
CA ARG A 99 -0.96 4.66 8.35
C ARG A 99 -0.85 3.48 9.33
N PHE A 100 -1.20 2.28 8.90
CA PHE A 100 -0.95 1.04 9.65
C PHE A 100 0.52 0.59 9.62
N GLY A 101 1.38 1.30 8.88
CA GLY A 101 2.81 1.04 8.88
C GLY A 101 3.25 0.00 7.85
N TYR A 102 2.44 -0.32 6.85
CA TYR A 102 2.80 -1.30 5.82
C TYR A 102 3.15 -0.64 4.48
N TYR A 103 4.01 -1.31 3.70
CA TYR A 103 4.42 -0.87 2.37
C TYR A 103 4.73 -2.02 1.42
N TRP A 104 4.37 -1.87 0.15
CA TRP A 104 4.90 -2.64 -0.96
C TRP A 104 4.94 -1.78 -2.22
N SER A 105 5.79 -2.16 -3.19
CA SER A 105 6.14 -1.31 -4.33
C SER A 105 4.99 -1.03 -5.29
N THR A 106 4.01 -1.93 -5.36
CA THR A 106 2.84 -1.90 -6.25
C THR A 106 1.54 -1.53 -5.54
N MET A 107 1.60 -1.14 -4.25
CA MET A 107 0.43 -0.87 -3.40
C MET A 107 -0.66 -0.04 -4.05
N GLU A 108 -0.32 1.09 -4.67
CA GLU A 108 -1.31 1.97 -5.30
C GLU A 108 -2.04 1.26 -6.44
N GLY A 109 -1.28 0.54 -7.30
CA GLY A 109 -1.83 -0.23 -8.41
C GLY A 109 -2.72 -1.39 -7.94
N ASP A 110 -2.31 -2.05 -6.86
CA ASP A 110 -3.07 -3.15 -6.28
C ASP A 110 -4.36 -2.65 -5.62
N CYS A 111 -4.32 -1.55 -4.88
CA CYS A 111 -5.51 -0.90 -4.32
C CYS A 111 -6.50 -0.51 -5.43
N ILE A 112 -6.02 0.06 -6.54
CA ILE A 112 -6.87 0.40 -7.71
C ILE A 112 -7.51 -0.86 -8.29
N ARG A 113 -6.72 -1.91 -8.53
CA ARG A 113 -7.21 -3.15 -9.12
C ARG A 113 -8.21 -3.85 -8.21
N TYR A 114 -7.96 -3.85 -6.91
CA TYR A 114 -8.82 -4.47 -5.91
C TYR A 114 -10.17 -3.75 -5.84
N ALA A 115 -10.15 -2.42 -5.64
CA ALA A 115 -11.38 -1.62 -5.61
C ALA A 115 -12.19 -1.72 -6.92
N LYS A 116 -11.52 -1.78 -8.08
CA LYS A 116 -12.19 -1.97 -9.38
C LYS A 116 -12.88 -3.32 -9.54
N LYS A 117 -12.43 -4.37 -8.85
CA LYS A 117 -13.05 -5.70 -8.89
C LYS A 117 -14.22 -5.82 -7.92
N CYS A 118 -14.32 -4.93 -6.93
CA CYS A 118 -15.39 -4.96 -5.95
C CYS A 118 -16.71 -4.50 -6.55
N HIS A 119 -17.67 -5.43 -6.64
CA HIS A 119 -18.99 -5.16 -7.21
C HIS A 119 -19.75 -4.05 -6.46
N LYS A 120 -19.67 -4.01 -5.13
CA LYS A 120 -20.29 -2.96 -4.32
C LYS A 120 -19.69 -1.59 -4.67
N CYS A 121 -18.37 -1.48 -4.78
CA CYS A 121 -17.72 -0.24 -5.18
C CYS A 121 -18.07 0.20 -6.61
N GLN A 122 -18.30 -0.75 -7.53
CA GLN A 122 -18.77 -0.43 -8.88
C GLN A 122 -20.18 0.17 -8.88
N ILE A 123 -21.09 -0.35 -8.06
CA ILE A 123 -22.48 0.14 -7.99
C ILE A 123 -22.56 1.52 -7.33
N TYR A 124 -21.77 1.74 -6.26
CA TYR A 124 -21.87 2.96 -5.45
C TYR A 124 -20.86 4.04 -5.81
N GLY A 125 -19.80 3.72 -6.56
CA GLY A 125 -18.74 4.66 -6.93
C GLY A 125 -19.25 5.87 -7.72
N ASP A 126 -20.22 5.66 -8.61
CA ASP A 126 -20.80 6.72 -9.45
C ASP A 126 -21.91 7.51 -8.73
N LYS A 127 -22.40 7.04 -7.58
CA LYS A 127 -23.52 7.66 -6.85
C LYS A 127 -23.09 8.79 -5.90
N ILE A 128 -21.79 9.05 -5.76
CA ILE A 128 -21.25 10.10 -4.87
C ILE A 128 -21.62 11.51 -5.38
N HIS A 129 -21.94 11.66 -6.66
CA HIS A 129 -22.38 12.93 -7.26
C HIS A 129 -23.89 13.15 -7.25
N VAL A 130 -24.68 12.21 -6.71
CA VAL A 130 -26.12 12.39 -6.60
C VAL A 130 -26.41 13.21 -5.34
N PRO A 131 -27.16 14.31 -5.43
CA PRO A 131 -27.52 15.08 -4.24
C PRO A 131 -28.23 14.16 -3.23
N PRO A 132 -27.90 14.26 -1.93
CA PRO A 132 -28.56 13.47 -0.90
C PRO A 132 -30.07 13.68 -1.01
N SER A 133 -30.82 12.58 -0.97
CA SER A 133 -32.28 12.61 -0.97
C SER A 133 -32.77 13.56 0.12
N PRO A 134 -33.80 14.39 -0.12
CA PRO A 134 -34.33 15.28 0.90
C PRO A 134 -34.73 14.46 2.14
N LEU A 135 -33.99 14.62 3.24
CA LEU A 135 -34.37 14.00 4.50
C LEU A 135 -35.66 14.66 4.95
N HIS A 136 -36.75 13.88 5.02
CA HIS A 136 -37.98 14.37 5.64
C HIS A 136 -37.69 14.65 7.11
N VAL A 137 -37.78 15.93 7.47
CA VAL A 137 -37.72 16.36 8.86
C VAL A 137 -39.01 15.88 9.52
N MET A 138 -38.90 14.94 10.45
CA MET A 138 -40.01 14.65 11.35
C MET A 138 -40.10 15.80 12.36
N THR A 139 -40.89 16.82 12.05
CA THR A 139 -41.37 17.76 13.06
C THR A 139 -42.32 17.02 13.98
N SER A 140 -41.89 16.80 15.22
CA SER A 140 -42.76 16.37 16.31
C SER A 140 -43.78 17.49 16.60
N PRO A 141 -45.07 17.15 16.83
CA PRO A 141 -46.13 18.13 17.12
C PRO A 141 -45.90 18.89 18.43
#